data_AF-A0A2Z4L9S3-F1
#
_entry.id   AF-A0A2Z4L9S3-F1
#
_cell.length_a   1.000
_cell.length_b   1.000
_cell.length_c   1.000
_cell.angle_alpha   90.00
_cell.angle_beta   90.00
_cell.angle_gamma   90.00
#
_symmetry.space_group_name_H-M   'P 1'
#
loop_
_entity.id
_entity.type
_entity.pdbx_description
1 polymer ?
#
loop_
_entity_poly.entity_id
_entity_poly.type
_entity_poly.pdbx_seq_one_letter_code
_entity_poly.pdbx_strand_id
1 'polypeptide(L)'
;MVDVLNEFILSSTITSRKSSESNLAIDHLEDVKNRIDLHKTISICDRGYVSKKLMLKIMQLKSYFVIRLKKDTFIDQRYKLTQDDENN
;
A
#
# COMPACT_ATOMS: atom_id res chain seq x y z
N MET A 1 -10.24 1.89 4.46
CA MET A 1 -8.92 1.98 5.12
C MET A 1 -9.12 1.83 6.62
N VAL A 2 -8.31 1.00 7.27
CA VAL A 2 -8.43 0.68 8.69
C VAL A 2 -7.08 0.93 9.35
N ASP A 3 -7.10 1.52 10.53
CA ASP A 3 -5.96 1.51 11.45
C ASP A 3 -5.89 0.14 12.11
N VAL A 4 -4.87 -0.63 11.75
CA VAL A 4 -4.70 -2.01 12.23
C VAL A 4 -4.24 -2.10 13.68
N LEU A 5 -3.66 -1.04 14.23
CA LEU A 5 -3.17 -1.04 15.62
C LEU A 5 -4.30 -0.70 16.59
N ASN A 6 -5.12 0.28 16.23
CA ASN A 6 -6.20 0.79 17.08
C ASN A 6 -7.59 0.26 16.68
N GLU A 7 -7.68 -0.56 15.64
CA GLU A 7 -8.90 -1.19 15.15
C GLU A 7 -10.01 -0.21 14.71
N PHE A 8 -9.62 0.99 14.26
CA PHE A 8 -10.55 2.01 13.77
C PHE A 8 -10.69 2.03 12.26
N ILE A 9 -11.92 2.21 11.78
CA ILE A 9 -12.17 2.49 10.35
C ILE A 9 -11.90 3.98 10.09
N LEU A 10 -10.91 4.27 9.25
CA LEU A 10 -10.50 5.65 8.94
C LEU A 10 -11.25 6.24 7.75
N SER A 11 -11.61 5.40 6.78
CA SER A 11 -12.33 5.80 5.57
C SER A 11 -12.99 4.58 4.93
N SER A 12 -14.20 4.73 4.38
CA SER A 12 -14.96 3.68 3.72
C SER A 12 -15.89 4.28 2.67
N THR A 13 -16.07 3.57 1.55
CA THR A 13 -16.95 3.97 0.45
C THR A 13 -17.66 2.75 -0.11
N ILE A 14 -18.97 2.85 -0.36
CA ILE A 14 -19.75 1.82 -1.06
C ILE A 14 -19.78 2.21 -2.55
N THR A 15 -19.30 1.33 -3.43
CA THR A 15 -19.23 1.59 -4.87
C THR A 15 -19.70 0.40 -5.70
N SER A 16 -19.94 0.62 -6.99
CA SER A 16 -20.27 -0.46 -7.92
C SER A 16 -19.08 -1.40 -8.15
N ARG A 17 -19.34 -2.66 -8.52
CA ARG A 17 -18.32 -3.71 -8.72
C ARG A 17 -17.22 -3.38 -9.75
N LYS A 18 -17.44 -2.42 -10.64
CA LYS A 18 -16.48 -2.05 -11.70
C LYS A 18 -15.33 -1.15 -11.20
N SER A 19 -15.35 -0.71 -9.94
CA SER A 19 -14.31 0.15 -9.38
C SER A 19 -12.99 -0.60 -9.16
N SER A 20 -11.87 0.01 -9.52
CA SER A 20 -10.54 -0.54 -9.23
C SER A 20 -10.19 -0.35 -7.75
N GLU A 21 -9.88 -1.44 -7.05
CA GLU A 21 -9.44 -1.42 -5.65
C GLU A 21 -8.28 -0.46 -5.42
N SER A 22 -7.30 -0.43 -6.35
CA SER A 22 -6.15 0.48 -6.25
C SER A 22 -6.52 1.96 -6.39
N ASN A 23 -7.55 2.30 -7.17
CA ASN A 23 -8.03 3.68 -7.26
C ASN A 23 -8.79 4.05 -5.97
N LEU A 24 -9.63 3.15 -5.44
CA LEU A 24 -10.31 3.39 -4.17
C LEU A 24 -9.31 3.58 -3.02
N ALA A 25 -8.22 2.82 -2.99
CA ALA A 25 -7.15 3.02 -2.01
C ALA A 25 -6.51 4.41 -2.11
N ILE A 26 -6.32 4.94 -3.32
CA ILE A 26 -5.84 6.31 -3.53
C ILE A 26 -6.86 7.33 -2.99
N ASP A 27 -8.14 7.13 -3.26
CA ASP A 27 -9.20 8.03 -2.79
C ASP A 27 -9.27 8.03 -1.26
N HIS A 28 -9.12 6.87 -0.62
CA HIS A 28 -9.05 6.76 0.83
C HIS A 28 -7.82 7.45 1.42
N LEU A 29 -6.65 7.32 0.78
CA LEU A 29 -5.44 8.05 1.22
C LEU A 29 -5.65 9.56 1.16
N GLU A 30 -6.32 10.06 0.12
CA GLU A 30 -6.66 11.48 -0.01
C GLU A 30 -7.68 11.94 1.04
N ASP A 31 -8.67 11.12 1.37
CA ASP A 31 -9.67 11.42 2.40
C ASP A 31 -9.04 11.53 3.81
N VAL A 32 -8.07 10.67 4.13
CA VAL A 32 -7.47 10.63 5.47
C VAL A 32 -6.24 11.53 5.62
N LYS A 33 -5.64 12.05 4.54
CA LYS A 33 -4.35 12.77 4.59
C LYS A 33 -4.32 13.98 5.52
N ASN A 34 -5.48 14.59 5.79
CA ASN A 34 -5.62 15.74 6.68
C ASN A 34 -6.10 15.36 8.09
N ARG A 35 -6.37 14.07 8.34
CA ARG A 35 -6.90 13.54 9.61
C ARG A 35 -5.84 12.75 10.38
N ILE A 36 -4.85 12.20 9.70
CA ILE A 36 -3.74 11.43 10.29
C ILE A 36 -2.39 11.89 9.75
N ASP A 37 -1.33 11.62 10.51
CA ASP A 37 0.05 11.86 10.05
C ASP A 37 0.51 10.73 9.12
N LEU A 38 0.34 10.95 7.81
CA LEU A 38 0.77 9.99 6.80
C LEU A 38 2.29 9.78 6.75
N HIS A 39 3.09 10.74 7.23
CA HIS A 39 4.56 10.59 7.27
C HIS A 39 5.01 9.52 8.25
N LYS A 40 4.15 9.14 9.20
CA LYS A 40 4.40 8.10 10.19
C LYS A 40 3.52 6.86 9.98
N THR A 41 2.92 6.74 8.81
CA THR A 41 1.99 5.64 8.48
C THR A 41 2.65 4.65 7.53
N ILE A 42 2.37 3.35 7.74
CA ILE A 42 2.69 2.27 6.80
C ILE A 42 1.37 1.74 6.23
N SER A 43 1.17 1.90 4.92
CA SER A 43 0.02 1.33 4.22
C SER A 43 0.27 -0.15 3.90
N ILE A 44 -0.55 -1.04 4.47
CA ILE A 44 -0.47 -2.49 4.22
C ILE A 44 -1.55 -2.88 3.22
N CYS A 45 -1.17 -3.47 2.09
CA CYS A 45 -2.12 -3.82 1.03
C CYS A 45 -1.97 -5.28 0.56
N ASP A 46 -3.11 -5.95 0.31
CA ASP A 46 -3.12 -7.31 -0.26
C ASP A 46 -2.86 -7.30 -1.78
N ARG A 47 -2.73 -8.50 -2.37
CA ARG A 47 -2.40 -8.74 -3.78
C ARG A 47 -3.32 -8.08 -4.82
N GLY A 48 -4.53 -7.69 -4.45
CA GLY A 48 -5.46 -6.94 -5.32
C GLY A 48 -5.03 -5.48 -5.57
N TYR A 49 -4.15 -4.96 -4.71
CA TYR A 49 -3.71 -3.56 -4.73
C TYR A 49 -2.34 -3.34 -5.37
N VAL A 50 -1.74 -4.38 -5.99
CA VAL A 50 -0.45 -4.26 -6.67
C VAL A 50 -0.58 -3.30 -7.86
N SER A 51 -0.25 -2.03 -7.64
CA SER A 51 -0.43 -0.95 -8.61
C SER A 51 0.68 0.08 -8.47
N LYS A 52 1.41 0.34 -9.56
CA LYS A 52 2.44 1.40 -9.61
C LYS A 52 1.85 2.77 -9.27
N LYS A 53 0.60 3.02 -9.66
CA LYS A 53 -0.11 4.28 -9.38
C LYS A 53 -0.33 4.47 -7.89
N LEU A 54 -0.72 3.41 -7.17
CA LEU A 54 -0.88 3.45 -5.72
C LEU A 54 0.46 3.67 -5.01
N MET A 55 1.51 2.96 -5.43
CA MET A 55 2.87 3.12 -4.87
C MET A 55 3.38 4.55 -5.03
N LEU A 56 3.31 5.10 -6.26
CA LEU A 56 3.68 6.49 -6.55
C LEU A 56 2.90 7.48 -5.69
N LYS A 57 1.60 7.23 -5.50
CA LYS A 57 0.76 8.11 -4.69
C LYS A 57 1.21 8.13 -3.22
N ILE A 58 1.49 6.96 -2.64
CA ILE A 58 1.98 6.85 -1.27
C ILE A 58 3.34 7.57 -1.12
N MET A 59 4.23 7.41 -2.10
CA MET A 59 5.53 8.12 -2.12
C MET A 59 5.37 9.64 -2.20
N GLN A 60 4.43 10.14 -3.02
CA GLN A 60 4.12 11.58 -3.10
C GLN A 60 3.59 12.13 -1.78
N LEU A 61 2.84 11.32 -1.02
CA LEU A 61 2.38 11.65 0.32
C LEU A 61 3.48 11.48 1.38
N LYS A 62 4.72 11.12 0.97
CA LYS A 62 5.88 10.84 1.83
C LYS A 62 5.53 9.88 2.96
N SER A 63 4.80 8.82 2.61
CA SER A 63 4.36 7.74 3.49
C SER A 63 5.03 6.42 3.08
N TYR A 64 4.89 5.38 3.89
CA TYR A 64 5.49 4.07 3.66
C TYR A 64 4.45 3.04 3.23
N PHE A 65 4.88 1.95 2.59
CA PHE A 65 3.98 0.88 2.18
C PHE A 65 4.61 -0.51 2.25
N VAL A 66 3.75 -1.50 2.49
CA VAL A 66 4.02 -2.92 2.32
C VAL A 66 2.91 -3.50 1.46
N ILE A 67 3.25 -4.02 0.29
CA ILE A 67 2.29 -4.60 -0.65
C ILE A 67 2.60 -6.08 -0.85
N ARG A 68 1.61 -6.93 -0.56
CA ARG A 68 1.74 -8.36 -0.80
C ARG A 68 1.70 -8.66 -2.30
N LEU A 69 2.79 -9.21 -2.82
CA LEU A 69 2.87 -9.63 -4.22
C LEU A 69 2.32 -11.04 -4.43
N LYS A 70 2.06 -11.42 -5.70
CA LYS A 70 1.74 -12.82 -6.03
C LYS A 70 2.97 -13.69 -5.80
N LYS A 71 2.76 -14.97 -5.51
CA LYS A 71 3.83 -15.95 -5.20
C LYS A 71 4.95 -15.93 -6.25
N ASP A 72 4.57 -15.82 -7.52
CA ASP A 72 5.47 -15.95 -8.66
C ASP A 72 6.05 -14.59 -9.10
N THR A 73 5.69 -13.50 -8.41
CA THR A 73 6.26 -12.18 -8.68
C THR A 73 7.71 -12.14 -8.19
N PHE A 74 8.59 -11.69 -9.06
CA PHE A 74 10.02 -11.55 -8.81
C PHE A 74 10.72 -12.83 -8.35
N ILE A 75 10.27 -14.01 -8.79
CA ILE A 75 10.80 -15.29 -8.29
C ILE A 75 12.31 -15.41 -8.53
N ASP A 76 12.79 -15.04 -9.71
CA ASP A 76 14.21 -15.09 -10.06
C ASP A 76 15.03 -14.09 -9.25
N GLN A 77 14.51 -12.89 -9.04
CA GLN A 77 15.17 -11.87 -8.21
C GLN A 77 15.22 -12.29 -6.74
N ARG A 78 14.17 -12.96 -6.25
CA ARG A 78 14.11 -13.48 -4.88
C ARG A 78 15.13 -14.59 -4.62
N TYR A 79 15.38 -15.46 -5.59
CA TYR A 79 16.45 -16.46 -5.50
C TYR A 79 17.85 -15.86 -5.60
N LYS A 80 17.98 -14.66 -6.18
CA LYS A 80 19.24 -13.92 -6.31
C LYS A 80 19.54 -12.99 -5.14
N LEU A 81 18.56 -12.70 -4.28
CA LEU A 81 18.81 -11.99 -3.01
C LEU A 81 19.62 -12.93 -2.11
N THR A 82 20.90 -12.62 -1.95
CA THR A 82 21.83 -13.38 -1.09
C THR A 82 22.06 -12.60 0.20
N GLN A 83 22.62 -13.24 1.23
CA GLN A 83 22.79 -12.60 2.55
C GLN A 83 23.79 -11.42 2.56
N ASP A 84 24.58 -11.23 1.50
CA ASP A 84 25.64 -10.21 1.43
C ASP A 84 25.18 -8.88 0.80
N ASP A 85 23.87 -8.67 0.61
CA ASP A 85 23.34 -7.45 -0.02
C ASP A 85 23.29 -6.23 0.93
N GLU A 86 23.68 -6.36 2.21
CA GLU A 86 23.67 -5.27 3.22
C GLU A 86 24.95 -4.39 3.26
N ASN A 87 26.01 -4.74 2.52
CA ASN A 87 27.34 -4.12 2.66
C ASN A 87 27.81 -3.20 1.51
N ASN A 88 26.90 -2.60 0.72
CA ASN A 88 27.26 -1.60 -0.31
C ASN A 88 26.62 -0.23 -0.08
#